data_AF-A0A1Z9QNS6-F1
#
_entry.id   AF-A0A1Z9QNS6-F1
#
_cell.length_a   1.000
_cell.length_b   1.000
_cell.length_c   1.000
_cell.angle_alpha   90.00
_cell.angle_beta   90.00
_cell.angle_gamma   90.00
#
_symmetry.space_group_name_H-M   'P 1'
#
loop_
_entity.id
_entity.type
_entity.pdbx_description
1 polymer ?
#
loop_
_entity_poly.entity_id
_entity_poly.type
_entity_poly.pdbx_seq_one_letter_code
_entity_poly.pdbx_strand_id
1 'polypeptide(L)'
;MFNSIQSIMSIKLPRLIIFGVCTALLFPGSNTPSIGNPTGTDRSLPLKTHATIDGAKALANEVHQTYLEELEVVKRMFAKRDDPASFSNRQISKSAARLWKARRDAKHLELMFEPIGGDLSRKLLLLAVQIDQFGLSYSRTPHGSQMMINLITKLRHESPQFQIFLQQAKASLQNKSNPEILIKQMEAKGMLMRESLVFFRPVEHKKYLFNFESLLGTVDLKYNKLRRARYRKQANKKIESEVASAAATTERMKRIRQELQQTGSATLDGNVQGDGTQAFAQVCDLWSQASANLTRANAIEWMVTDQTGNAKTFEIASLRKETLTTLPAIINSMAEKTPIDQIATAYTNLLRQISQLDRRTTDQHQVSEACMNALKELTKRSPHLAKHIAAYTRATTEPLRWRKRFANEQAGYLSSQQASAEALFNSKAPADTNDRPNFAQRRGGDTLMVSKTFNEPSDWMIAETAKRLVGQSIKENRLFRLGPKSRTGVIPFVNGHYANVALALTPEKEIADLKIALLIDDKHDALSLAGMDAISSAEMQDYVAIGGTIHEIHLEALLTRFVVFPDAAIALVPLGGLPQGAANLGPLEQTCWRLDIIPQWAHHRYFTVRSTASKPPVRKTAQTFD
;
A
#
# COMPACT_ATOMS: atom_id res chain seq x y z
N MET A 1 36.63 78.46 10.81
CA MET A 1 35.83 78.18 12.01
C MET A 1 35.89 76.67 12.28
N PHE A 2 36.04 76.28 13.54
CA PHE A 2 36.20 74.92 14.12
C PHE A 2 35.69 73.73 13.27
N ASN A 3 36.55 72.78 12.86
CA ASN A 3 37.13 71.63 13.61
C ASN A 3 36.16 70.43 13.80
N SER A 4 36.54 69.26 13.25
CA SER A 4 36.86 67.99 13.99
C SER A 4 35.78 67.30 14.90
N ILE A 5 35.76 65.98 15.18
CA ILE A 5 36.62 64.82 14.82
C ILE A 5 35.90 63.45 15.10
N GLN A 6 36.38 62.35 14.48
CA GLN A 6 36.31 60.91 14.86
C GLN A 6 35.00 60.18 15.32
N SER A 7 34.77 59.02 14.68
CA SER A 7 34.64 57.65 15.22
C SER A 7 33.76 57.26 16.45
N ILE A 8 32.84 56.32 16.16
CA ILE A 8 32.61 55.01 16.82
C ILE A 8 31.87 54.93 18.19
N MET A 9 30.91 53.97 18.21
CA MET A 9 30.30 53.22 19.33
C MET A 9 29.05 53.76 20.08
N SER A 10 27.94 53.00 19.93
CA SER A 10 27.29 52.19 21.01
C SER A 10 25.76 52.34 21.18
N ILE A 11 25.04 51.23 20.89
CA ILE A 11 23.86 50.69 21.62
C ILE A 11 22.59 51.58 21.78
N LYS A 12 21.54 51.33 20.97
CA LYS A 12 20.30 50.59 21.34
C LYS A 12 19.25 50.50 20.20
N LEU A 13 18.49 49.39 20.21
CA LEU A 13 17.29 49.10 19.39
C LEU A 13 16.10 50.05 19.72
N PRO A 14 14.94 50.09 18.98
CA PRO A 14 14.34 48.95 18.26
C PRO A 14 13.52 49.22 16.96
N ARG A 15 13.03 48.09 16.38
CA ARG A 15 11.90 47.93 15.44
C ARG A 15 12.05 48.49 14.01
N LEU A 16 11.41 47.94 12.97
CA LEU A 16 10.89 46.59 12.65
C LEU A 16 10.29 46.71 11.23
N ILE A 17 10.66 45.88 10.24
CA ILE A 17 9.81 45.58 9.07
C ILE A 17 10.44 44.51 8.15
N ILE A 18 9.63 43.48 7.85
CA ILE A 18 9.75 42.49 6.76
C ILE A 18 11.05 41.66 6.67
N PHE A 19 11.02 40.47 7.28
CA PHE A 19 11.67 39.28 6.72
C PHE A 19 10.58 38.33 6.20
N GLY A 20 10.53 38.13 4.89
CA GLY A 20 9.61 37.23 4.22
C GLY A 20 10.37 36.26 3.30
N VAL A 21 11.26 35.45 3.87
CA VAL A 21 12.16 34.55 3.13
C VAL A 21 12.22 33.17 3.79
N CYS A 22 11.81 32.16 3.02
CA CYS A 22 12.21 30.75 3.06
C CYS A 22 12.53 30.10 4.44
N THR A 23 11.49 29.61 5.13
CA THR A 23 11.64 28.42 6.01
C THR A 23 11.30 27.14 5.24
N ALA A 24 12.08 26.86 4.19
CA ALA A 24 12.22 25.52 3.66
C ALA A 24 13.33 24.82 4.45
N LEU A 25 12.98 24.32 5.65
CA LEU A 25 13.94 23.66 6.55
C LEU A 25 13.53 22.23 6.88
N LEU A 26 14.22 21.32 6.20
CA LEU A 26 14.84 20.12 6.75
C LEU A 26 13.95 19.22 7.64
N PHE A 27 13.54 18.10 7.06
CA PHE A 27 13.27 16.85 7.80
C PHE A 27 14.57 16.01 7.86
N PRO A 28 15.48 16.18 8.84
CA PRO A 28 16.54 15.22 9.06
C PRO A 28 15.96 13.90 9.59
N GLY A 29 16.54 12.78 9.15
CA GLY A 29 15.89 11.48 9.26
C GLY A 29 15.83 10.89 10.68
N SER A 30 14.69 10.28 10.99
CA SER A 30 14.66 9.07 11.83
C SER A 30 14.38 7.88 10.92
N ASN A 31 15.33 6.96 10.79
CA ASN A 31 15.19 5.73 10.01
C ASN A 31 14.24 4.72 10.67
N THR A 32 12.95 5.04 10.69
CA THR A 32 11.91 4.01 10.51
C THR A 32 11.74 3.84 9.00
N PRO A 33 11.85 2.63 8.42
CA PRO A 33 11.65 2.43 6.99
C PRO A 33 10.26 2.96 6.61
N SER A 34 10.21 3.91 5.67
CA SER A 34 8.94 4.53 5.27
C SER A 34 8.01 3.44 4.74
N ILE A 35 6.91 3.19 5.45
CA ILE A 35 5.92 2.19 5.05
C ILE A 35 5.14 2.76 3.86
N GLY A 36 5.68 2.51 2.67
CA GLY A 36 5.17 3.04 1.41
C GLY A 36 5.96 2.51 0.23
N ASN A 37 5.25 1.97 -0.75
CA ASN A 37 5.81 1.89 -2.10
C ASN A 37 5.71 3.27 -2.79
N PRO A 38 6.58 3.56 -3.77
CA PRO A 38 6.82 4.91 -4.24
C PRO A 38 6.11 5.14 -5.58
N THR A 39 5.10 6.00 -5.57
CA THR A 39 4.66 6.75 -6.76
C THR A 39 4.33 8.20 -6.40
N GLY A 40 4.94 8.73 -5.32
CA GLY A 40 4.62 10.05 -4.77
C GLY A 40 5.23 11.21 -5.53
N THR A 41 6.53 11.42 -5.33
CA THR A 41 7.26 12.56 -5.89
C THR A 41 7.61 12.40 -7.37
N ASP A 42 7.99 11.18 -7.80
CA ASP A 42 8.22 10.86 -9.21
C ASP A 42 7.17 9.86 -9.72
N ARG A 43 6.28 10.37 -10.57
CA ARG A 43 5.18 9.62 -11.20
C ARG A 43 5.61 8.79 -12.41
N SER A 44 6.85 8.95 -12.88
CA SER A 44 7.39 8.21 -14.04
C SER A 44 7.95 6.83 -13.67
N LEU A 45 8.22 6.60 -12.38
CA LEU A 45 8.71 5.33 -11.86
C LEU A 45 7.72 4.17 -12.09
N PRO A 46 8.22 2.95 -12.32
CA PRO A 46 7.36 1.79 -12.53
C PRO A 46 6.69 1.32 -11.23
N LEU A 47 5.59 0.58 -11.37
CA LEU A 47 5.03 -0.20 -10.26
C LEU A 47 6.09 -1.12 -9.66
N LYS A 48 6.17 -1.17 -8.33
CA LYS A 48 7.08 -2.08 -7.61
C LYS A 48 6.73 -3.55 -7.90
N THR A 49 7.78 -4.35 -8.06
CA THR A 49 7.70 -5.82 -7.99
C THR A 49 7.59 -6.30 -6.55
N HIS A 50 6.91 -7.43 -6.33
CA HIS A 50 6.97 -8.13 -5.05
C HIS A 50 8.14 -9.12 -4.95
N ALA A 51 8.67 -9.58 -6.08
CA ALA A 51 9.86 -10.41 -6.22
C ALA A 51 9.83 -11.74 -5.45
N THR A 52 8.64 -12.35 -5.32
CA THR A 52 8.48 -13.71 -4.75
C THR A 52 9.09 -14.79 -5.66
N ILE A 53 9.20 -14.50 -6.96
CA ILE A 53 9.73 -15.41 -7.97
C ILE A 53 11.13 -14.93 -8.39
N ASP A 54 12.10 -15.85 -8.37
CA ASP A 54 13.50 -15.51 -8.67
C ASP A 54 13.67 -14.90 -10.07
N GLY A 55 14.41 -13.79 -10.15
CA GLY A 55 14.67 -13.06 -11.40
C GLY A 55 13.60 -12.04 -11.80
N ALA A 56 12.41 -12.04 -11.18
CA ALA A 56 11.31 -11.13 -11.51
C ALA A 56 11.72 -9.66 -11.49
N LYS A 57 12.42 -9.23 -10.43
CA LYS A 57 12.93 -7.85 -10.27
C LYS A 57 13.91 -7.43 -11.37
N ALA A 58 14.78 -8.35 -11.80
CA ALA A 58 15.77 -8.06 -12.85
C ALA A 58 15.07 -7.87 -14.20
N LEU A 59 14.15 -8.78 -14.54
CA LEU A 59 13.34 -8.71 -15.76
C LEU A 59 12.46 -7.45 -15.79
N ALA A 60 11.84 -7.09 -14.66
CA ALA A 60 11.04 -5.87 -14.54
C ALA A 60 11.86 -4.60 -14.85
N ASN A 61 13.08 -4.51 -14.32
CA ASN A 61 13.99 -3.41 -14.61
C ASN A 61 14.41 -3.36 -16.09
N GLU A 62 14.77 -4.51 -16.69
CA GLU A 62 15.17 -4.61 -18.11
C GLU A 62 14.03 -4.18 -19.06
N VAL A 63 12.81 -4.65 -18.79
CA VAL A 63 11.63 -4.33 -19.60
C VAL A 63 11.21 -2.87 -19.43
N HIS A 64 11.30 -2.32 -18.21
CA HIS A 64 11.03 -0.90 -17.97
C HIS A 64 12.07 0.01 -18.63
N GLN A 65 13.36 -0.32 -18.54
CA GLN A 65 14.42 0.40 -19.23
C GLN A 65 14.21 0.40 -20.76
N THR A 66 13.82 -0.75 -21.32
CA THR A 66 13.45 -0.85 -22.74
C THR A 66 12.24 0.03 -23.08
N TYR A 67 11.24 0.11 -22.21
CA TYR A 67 10.10 1.03 -22.39
C TYR A 67 10.55 2.50 -22.43
N LEU A 68 11.41 2.94 -21.52
CA LEU A 68 11.90 4.33 -21.48
C LEU A 68 12.67 4.70 -22.76
N GLU A 69 13.55 3.81 -23.22
CA GLU A 69 14.31 4.03 -24.46
C GLU A 69 13.41 4.11 -25.70
N GLU A 70 12.49 3.15 -25.85
CA GLU A 70 11.60 3.11 -27.01
C GLU A 70 10.52 4.21 -26.97
N LEU A 71 10.15 4.72 -25.80
CA LEU A 71 9.27 5.90 -25.66
C LEU A 71 9.92 7.14 -26.31
N GLU A 72 11.21 7.37 -26.09
CA GLU A 72 11.95 8.48 -26.74
C GLU A 72 12.20 8.26 -28.24
N VAL A 73 12.20 7.02 -28.70
CA VAL A 73 12.17 6.71 -30.14
C VAL A 73 10.80 7.06 -30.73
N VAL A 74 9.71 6.62 -30.11
CA VAL A 74 8.33 6.85 -30.59
C VAL A 74 7.96 8.33 -30.56
N LYS A 75 8.32 9.08 -29.52
CA LYS A 75 8.13 10.54 -29.47
C LYS A 75 8.76 11.24 -30.69
N ARG A 76 9.99 10.86 -31.06
CA ARG A 76 10.69 11.40 -32.24
C ARG A 76 10.05 10.95 -33.56
N MET A 77 9.60 9.70 -33.68
CA MET A 77 8.84 9.25 -34.86
C MET A 77 7.54 10.04 -35.02
N PHE A 78 6.76 10.20 -33.96
CA PHE A 78 5.48 10.90 -34.00
C PHE A 78 5.64 12.41 -34.30
N ALA A 79 6.74 13.03 -33.86
CA ALA A 79 7.10 14.40 -34.25
C ALA A 79 7.47 14.52 -35.75
N LYS A 80 7.91 13.43 -36.39
CA LYS A 80 8.22 13.33 -37.82
C LYS A 80 7.11 12.68 -38.66
N ARG A 81 5.89 12.50 -38.14
CA ARG A 81 4.81 11.80 -38.85
C ARG A 81 4.45 12.39 -40.22
N ASP A 82 4.66 13.70 -40.39
CA ASP A 82 4.34 14.46 -41.59
C ASP A 82 5.51 14.45 -42.61
N ASP A 83 6.72 14.05 -42.19
CA ASP A 83 7.86 13.69 -43.04
C ASP A 83 8.52 12.38 -42.54
N PRO A 84 7.93 11.21 -42.86
CA PRO A 84 8.51 9.93 -42.45
C PRO A 84 9.89 9.67 -43.07
N ALA A 85 10.17 10.23 -44.25
CA ALA A 85 11.36 9.91 -45.04
C ALA A 85 12.66 10.33 -44.34
N SER A 86 12.65 11.40 -43.55
CA SER A 86 13.83 11.85 -42.77
C SER A 86 14.06 11.08 -41.46
N PHE A 87 13.41 9.93 -41.24
CA PHE A 87 13.67 9.02 -40.12
C PHE A 87 14.41 7.76 -40.57
N SER A 88 15.28 7.21 -39.72
CA SER A 88 16.08 6.02 -40.08
C SER A 88 15.24 4.75 -40.12
N ASN A 89 15.15 4.12 -41.30
CA ASN A 89 14.55 2.78 -41.46
C ASN A 89 15.14 1.73 -40.51
N ARG A 90 16.47 1.71 -40.34
CA ARG A 90 17.17 0.79 -39.44
C ARG A 90 16.71 0.94 -37.99
N GLN A 91 16.38 2.17 -37.58
CA GLN A 91 15.84 2.44 -36.25
C GLN A 91 14.39 1.97 -36.13
N ILE A 92 13.53 2.22 -37.13
CA ILE A 92 12.14 1.68 -37.18
C ILE A 92 12.15 0.15 -37.03
N SER A 93 12.95 -0.56 -37.83
CA SER A 93 13.12 -2.01 -37.77
C SER A 93 13.53 -2.51 -36.39
N LYS A 94 14.64 -1.98 -35.85
CA LYS A 94 15.18 -2.41 -34.56
C LYS A 94 14.19 -2.18 -33.42
N SER A 95 13.56 -1.02 -33.37
CA SER A 95 12.58 -0.69 -32.34
C SER A 95 11.34 -1.59 -32.40
N ALA A 96 10.84 -1.95 -33.58
CA ALA A 96 9.75 -2.91 -33.72
C ALA A 96 10.11 -4.30 -33.16
N ALA A 97 11.34 -4.77 -33.39
CA ALA A 97 11.83 -6.03 -32.85
C ALA A 97 12.05 -6.00 -31.33
N ARG A 98 12.64 -4.91 -30.81
CA ARG A 98 12.82 -4.69 -29.35
C ARG A 98 11.48 -4.64 -28.63
N LEU A 99 10.51 -3.87 -29.13
CA LEU A 99 9.16 -3.82 -28.56
C LEU A 99 8.43 -5.17 -28.62
N TRP A 100 8.62 -5.96 -29.68
CA TRP A 100 8.05 -7.31 -29.75
C TRP A 100 8.62 -8.23 -28.67
N LYS A 101 9.94 -8.22 -28.44
CA LYS A 101 10.58 -9.00 -27.37
C LYS A 101 10.17 -8.50 -25.99
N ALA A 102 10.26 -7.20 -25.73
CA ALA A 102 9.87 -6.60 -24.44
C ALA A 102 8.40 -6.88 -24.08
N ARG A 103 7.48 -6.94 -25.06
CA ARG A 103 6.08 -7.34 -24.83
C ARG A 103 5.95 -8.81 -24.41
N ARG A 104 6.79 -9.71 -24.93
CA ARG A 104 6.83 -11.11 -24.47
C ARG A 104 7.39 -11.20 -23.05
N ASP A 105 8.38 -10.38 -22.72
CA ASP A 105 8.97 -10.33 -21.38
C ASP A 105 8.01 -9.71 -20.35
N ALA A 106 7.24 -8.70 -20.71
CA ALA A 106 6.14 -8.19 -19.90
C ALA A 106 5.05 -9.25 -19.64
N LYS A 107 4.72 -10.08 -20.65
CA LYS A 107 3.88 -11.27 -20.45
C LYS A 107 4.55 -12.37 -19.64
N HIS A 108 5.88 -12.45 -19.62
CA HIS A 108 6.60 -13.35 -18.73
C HIS A 108 6.55 -12.85 -17.27
N LEU A 109 6.62 -11.54 -17.02
CA LEU A 109 6.35 -10.97 -15.69
C LEU A 109 4.94 -11.31 -15.18
N GLU A 110 3.90 -11.22 -16.03
CA GLU A 110 2.55 -11.70 -15.68
C GLU A 110 2.50 -13.21 -15.36
N LEU A 111 3.34 -14.04 -16.01
CA LEU A 111 3.47 -15.46 -15.68
C LEU A 111 4.25 -15.72 -14.39
N MET A 112 5.13 -14.80 -13.99
CA MET A 112 5.78 -14.74 -12.68
C MET A 112 4.87 -14.06 -11.64
N PHE A 113 3.63 -13.72 -12.04
CA PHE A 113 2.57 -13.12 -11.25
C PHE A 113 2.86 -11.68 -10.76
N GLU A 114 3.73 -10.95 -11.45
CA GLU A 114 4.07 -9.57 -11.11
C GLU A 114 3.10 -8.57 -11.79
N PRO A 115 2.35 -7.74 -11.04
CA PRO A 115 1.38 -6.78 -11.60
C PRO A 115 1.99 -5.76 -12.56
N ILE A 116 3.27 -5.37 -12.37
CA ILE A 116 4.03 -4.52 -13.30
C ILE A 116 4.07 -5.09 -14.73
N GLY A 117 3.99 -6.41 -14.90
CA GLY A 117 3.92 -7.04 -16.22
C GLY A 117 2.69 -6.58 -17.01
N GLY A 118 1.56 -6.39 -16.34
CA GLY A 118 0.34 -5.86 -16.95
C GLY A 118 0.45 -4.38 -17.35
N ASP A 119 1.10 -3.56 -16.53
CA ASP A 119 1.37 -2.14 -16.83
C ASP A 119 2.33 -2.01 -18.03
N LEU A 120 3.47 -2.71 -17.98
CA LEU A 120 4.47 -2.73 -19.05
C LEU A 120 3.90 -3.31 -20.36
N SER A 121 3.08 -4.36 -20.29
CA SER A 121 2.38 -4.92 -21.46
C SER A 121 1.52 -3.87 -22.17
N ARG A 122 0.80 -3.02 -21.43
CA ARG A 122 -0.03 -1.93 -21.99
C ARG A 122 0.83 -0.81 -22.56
N LYS A 123 1.82 -0.34 -21.79
CA LYS A 123 2.80 0.68 -22.20
C LYS A 123 3.50 0.32 -23.51
N LEU A 124 4.05 -0.89 -23.61
CA LEU A 124 4.77 -1.37 -24.78
C LEU A 124 3.85 -1.67 -25.98
N LEU A 125 2.58 -2.05 -25.75
CA LEU A 125 1.59 -2.18 -26.82
C LEU A 125 1.30 -0.81 -27.48
N LEU A 126 1.14 0.25 -26.68
CA LEU A 126 0.90 1.60 -27.17
C LEU A 126 2.05 2.08 -28.06
N LEU A 127 3.31 1.87 -27.62
CA LEU A 127 4.49 2.16 -28.45
C LEU A 127 4.51 1.33 -29.74
N ALA A 128 4.22 0.02 -29.66
CA ALA A 128 4.28 -0.87 -30.83
C ALA A 128 3.27 -0.46 -31.92
N VAL A 129 2.07 -0.01 -31.55
CA VAL A 129 1.07 0.50 -32.50
C VAL A 129 1.60 1.74 -33.24
N GLN A 130 2.27 2.66 -32.55
CA GLN A 130 2.86 3.85 -33.19
C GLN A 130 4.00 3.48 -34.15
N ILE A 131 4.85 2.51 -33.80
CA ILE A 131 5.93 2.05 -34.68
C ILE A 131 5.39 1.32 -35.92
N ASP A 132 4.43 0.40 -35.76
CA ASP A 132 3.80 -0.29 -36.91
C ASP A 132 3.07 0.74 -37.82
N GLN A 133 2.43 1.77 -37.27
CA GLN A 133 1.83 2.87 -38.06
C GLN A 133 2.87 3.75 -38.78
N PHE A 134 3.96 4.11 -38.11
CA PHE A 134 5.01 4.93 -38.70
C PHE A 134 5.79 4.17 -39.78
N GLY A 135 6.06 2.88 -39.59
CA GLY A 135 6.65 2.01 -40.60
C GLY A 135 5.79 1.89 -41.86
N LEU A 136 4.47 1.81 -41.70
CA LEU A 136 3.50 1.85 -42.81
C LEU A 136 3.42 3.18 -43.55
N SER A 137 3.71 4.29 -42.88
CA SER A 137 3.83 5.61 -43.52
C SER A 137 5.17 5.75 -44.24
N TYR A 138 6.26 5.28 -43.62
CA TYR A 138 7.59 5.23 -44.22
C TYR A 138 7.62 4.44 -45.53
N SER A 139 6.97 3.26 -45.57
CA SER A 139 6.99 2.38 -46.75
C SER A 139 6.30 2.97 -47.99
N ARG A 140 5.47 4.01 -47.82
CA ARG A 140 4.80 4.75 -48.91
C ARG A 140 5.68 5.86 -49.51
N THR A 141 6.81 6.19 -48.88
CA THR A 141 7.77 7.16 -49.44
C THR A 141 8.54 6.53 -50.62
N PRO A 142 9.15 7.32 -51.52
CA PRO A 142 9.95 6.77 -52.63
C PRO A 142 11.09 5.87 -52.16
N HIS A 143 11.85 6.31 -51.13
CA HIS A 143 12.91 5.52 -50.52
C HIS A 143 12.36 4.27 -49.80
N GLY A 144 11.22 4.41 -49.10
CA GLY A 144 10.53 3.29 -48.47
C GLY A 144 10.10 2.22 -49.48
N SER A 145 9.59 2.64 -50.63
CA SER A 145 9.15 1.73 -51.70
C SER A 145 10.31 0.93 -52.30
N GLN A 146 11.47 1.57 -52.55
CA GLN A 146 12.69 0.86 -52.99
C GLN A 146 13.18 -0.13 -51.93
N MET A 147 13.20 0.27 -50.65
CA MET A 147 13.54 -0.62 -49.54
C MET A 147 12.58 -1.81 -49.44
N MET A 148 11.28 -1.62 -49.67
CA MET A 148 10.28 -2.69 -49.65
C MET A 148 10.56 -3.76 -50.71
N ILE A 149 11.01 -3.37 -51.92
CA ILE A 149 11.43 -4.33 -52.95
C ILE A 149 12.60 -5.19 -52.44
N ASN A 150 13.61 -4.57 -51.82
CA ASN A 150 14.75 -5.28 -51.25
C ASN A 150 14.34 -6.23 -50.10
N LEU A 151 13.41 -5.80 -49.23
CA LEU A 151 12.87 -6.63 -48.15
C LEU A 151 12.04 -7.81 -48.68
N ILE A 152 11.23 -7.61 -49.73
CA ILE A 152 10.48 -8.70 -50.39
C ILE A 152 11.44 -9.73 -50.99
N THR A 153 12.49 -9.27 -51.69
CA THR A 153 13.52 -10.16 -52.26
C THR A 153 14.26 -10.93 -51.16
N LYS A 154 14.65 -10.26 -50.07
CA LYS A 154 15.27 -10.90 -48.89
C LYS A 154 14.35 -11.95 -48.26
N LEU A 155 13.08 -11.61 -47.99
CA LEU A 155 12.11 -12.53 -47.39
C LEU A 155 11.82 -13.74 -48.29
N ARG A 156 11.80 -13.56 -49.62
CA ARG A 156 11.69 -14.68 -50.58
C ARG A 156 12.92 -15.59 -50.51
N HIS A 157 14.13 -15.03 -50.48
CA HIS A 157 15.38 -15.79 -50.41
C HIS A 157 15.56 -16.52 -49.07
N GLU A 158 15.18 -15.90 -47.95
CA GLU A 158 15.26 -16.52 -46.62
C GLU A 158 14.11 -17.50 -46.32
N SER A 159 13.03 -17.49 -47.11
CA SER A 159 11.84 -18.33 -46.87
C SER A 159 12.16 -19.83 -46.73
N PRO A 160 12.98 -20.47 -47.60
CA PRO A 160 13.32 -21.89 -47.44
C PRO A 160 14.05 -22.18 -46.12
N GLN A 161 15.02 -21.35 -45.75
CA GLN A 161 15.75 -21.47 -44.47
C GLN A 161 14.81 -21.28 -43.28
N PHE A 162 13.83 -20.38 -43.39
CA PHE A 162 12.81 -20.19 -42.36
C PHE A 162 11.86 -21.38 -42.23
N GLN A 163 11.45 -22.03 -43.33
CA GLN A 163 10.67 -23.28 -43.24
C GLN A 163 11.48 -24.42 -42.63
N ILE A 164 12.77 -24.55 -42.96
CA ILE A 164 13.68 -25.51 -42.31
C ILE A 164 13.76 -25.25 -40.80
N PHE A 165 13.93 -23.99 -40.39
CA PHE A 165 13.90 -23.61 -38.97
C PHE A 165 12.57 -24.00 -38.28
N LEU A 166 11.42 -23.74 -38.92
CA LEU A 166 10.11 -24.12 -38.37
C LEU A 166 9.95 -25.64 -38.25
N GLN A 167 10.46 -26.42 -39.20
CA GLN A 167 10.47 -27.89 -39.14
C GLN A 167 11.37 -28.38 -37.99
N GLN A 168 12.58 -27.84 -37.85
CA GLN A 168 13.51 -28.17 -36.76
C GLN A 168 12.90 -27.82 -35.39
N ALA A 169 12.32 -26.63 -35.24
CA ALA A 169 11.64 -26.19 -34.02
C ALA A 169 10.44 -27.09 -33.66
N LYS A 170 9.65 -27.52 -34.66
CA LYS A 170 8.55 -28.48 -34.48
C LYS A 170 9.06 -29.86 -34.04
N ALA A 171 10.14 -30.36 -34.64
CA ALA A 171 10.77 -31.62 -34.25
C ALA A 171 11.34 -31.55 -32.82
N SER A 172 12.02 -30.45 -32.45
CA SER A 172 12.50 -30.22 -31.08
C SER A 172 11.35 -30.20 -30.05
N LEU A 173 10.21 -29.62 -30.41
CA LEU A 173 9.02 -29.59 -29.56
C LEU A 173 8.41 -30.99 -29.34
N GLN A 174 8.46 -31.86 -30.35
CA GLN A 174 8.04 -33.27 -30.28
C GLN A 174 9.03 -34.10 -29.44
N ASN A 175 10.32 -33.97 -29.71
CA ASN A 175 11.41 -34.74 -29.08
C ASN A 175 11.74 -34.32 -27.64
N LYS A 176 10.93 -33.43 -27.02
CA LYS A 176 11.11 -32.91 -25.65
C LYS A 176 12.51 -32.28 -25.41
N SER A 177 13.09 -31.67 -26.44
CA SER A 177 14.35 -30.92 -26.33
C SER A 177 14.26 -29.78 -25.29
N ASN A 178 15.40 -29.27 -24.81
CA ASN A 178 15.42 -28.22 -23.79
C ASN A 178 14.56 -26.99 -24.23
N PRO A 179 13.43 -26.71 -23.53
CA PRO A 179 12.47 -25.72 -23.98
C PRO A 179 12.98 -24.28 -23.86
N GLU A 180 13.95 -24.02 -22.97
CA GLU A 180 14.54 -22.69 -22.79
C GLU A 180 15.44 -22.32 -23.98
N ILE A 181 16.10 -23.30 -24.60
CA ILE A 181 16.87 -23.11 -25.84
C ILE A 181 15.92 -22.84 -27.00
N LEU A 182 14.88 -23.66 -27.16
CA LEU A 182 13.88 -23.52 -28.23
C LEU A 182 13.20 -22.13 -28.19
N ILE A 183 12.85 -21.64 -27.01
CA ILE A 183 12.24 -20.30 -26.87
C ILE A 183 13.22 -19.19 -27.22
N LYS A 184 14.48 -19.24 -26.74
CA LYS A 184 15.50 -18.26 -27.14
C LYS A 184 15.72 -18.23 -28.65
N GLN A 185 15.72 -19.39 -29.31
CA GLN A 185 15.82 -19.50 -30.77
C GLN A 185 14.59 -18.92 -31.49
N MET A 186 13.38 -19.27 -31.04
CA MET A 186 12.13 -18.72 -31.56
C MET A 186 12.04 -17.21 -31.36
N GLU A 187 12.47 -16.68 -30.22
CA GLU A 187 12.49 -15.25 -29.93
C GLU A 187 13.52 -14.50 -30.76
N ALA A 188 14.74 -15.03 -30.91
CA ALA A 188 15.74 -14.48 -31.83
C ALA A 188 15.23 -14.42 -33.27
N LYS A 189 14.60 -15.49 -33.78
CA LYS A 189 14.03 -15.48 -35.14
C LYS A 189 12.81 -14.57 -35.25
N GLY A 190 11.98 -14.49 -34.21
CA GLY A 190 10.83 -13.57 -34.13
C GLY A 190 11.23 -12.10 -34.19
N MET A 191 12.31 -11.71 -33.50
CA MET A 191 12.91 -10.38 -33.62
C MET A 191 13.34 -10.09 -35.07
N LEU A 192 14.13 -10.97 -35.69
CA LEU A 192 14.59 -10.81 -37.08
C LEU A 192 13.43 -10.67 -38.09
N MET A 193 12.35 -11.43 -37.89
CA MET A 193 11.14 -11.30 -38.70
C MET A 193 10.45 -9.96 -38.45
N ARG A 194 10.35 -9.48 -37.21
CA ARG A 194 9.73 -8.17 -36.89
C ARG A 194 10.55 -6.98 -37.39
N GLU A 195 11.89 -7.05 -37.38
CA GLU A 195 12.75 -6.03 -38.02
C GLU A 195 12.40 -5.86 -39.51
N SER A 196 12.12 -6.96 -40.19
CA SER A 196 11.84 -6.97 -41.63
C SER A 196 10.38 -6.62 -41.96
N LEU A 197 9.43 -6.97 -41.07
CA LEU A 197 8.00 -6.89 -41.37
C LEU A 197 7.31 -5.57 -40.96
N VAL A 198 7.89 -4.74 -40.09
CA VAL A 198 7.27 -3.47 -39.62
C VAL A 198 6.73 -2.53 -40.72
N PHE A 199 7.27 -2.61 -41.94
CA PHE A 199 6.92 -1.77 -43.08
C PHE A 199 5.74 -2.31 -43.92
N PHE A 200 5.31 -3.55 -43.68
CA PHE A 200 4.27 -4.26 -44.41
C PHE A 200 2.88 -4.00 -43.80
N ARG A 201 1.81 -4.33 -44.54
CA ARG A 201 0.45 -4.29 -43.98
C ARG A 201 0.22 -5.46 -43.02
N PRO A 202 -0.61 -5.32 -41.96
CA PRO A 202 -0.90 -6.43 -41.04
C PRO A 202 -1.43 -7.71 -41.73
N VAL A 203 -2.12 -7.58 -42.86
CA VAL A 203 -2.57 -8.72 -43.69
C VAL A 203 -1.40 -9.44 -44.37
N GLU A 204 -0.35 -8.70 -44.73
CA GLU A 204 0.86 -9.24 -45.33
C GLU A 204 1.79 -9.88 -44.30
N HIS A 205 1.81 -9.38 -43.05
CA HIS A 205 2.52 -10.02 -41.93
C HIS A 205 2.09 -11.49 -41.80
N LYS A 206 0.78 -11.75 -41.86
CA LYS A 206 0.22 -13.11 -41.74
C LYS A 206 0.78 -14.08 -42.79
N LYS A 207 1.09 -13.62 -44.01
CA LYS A 207 1.68 -14.47 -45.07
C LYS A 207 3.03 -15.05 -44.66
N TYR A 208 3.80 -14.32 -43.86
CA TYR A 208 5.13 -14.74 -43.39
C TYR A 208 5.10 -15.30 -41.96
N LEU A 209 4.20 -14.83 -41.10
CA LEU A 209 4.20 -15.16 -39.67
C LEU A 209 3.22 -16.28 -39.27
N PHE A 210 2.19 -16.61 -40.04
CA PHE A 210 1.11 -17.52 -39.58
C PHE A 210 1.62 -18.86 -38.99
N ASN A 211 2.50 -19.57 -39.71
CA ASN A 211 3.07 -20.83 -39.22
C ASN A 211 3.98 -20.63 -38.00
N PHE A 212 4.68 -19.50 -37.93
CA PHE A 212 5.58 -19.16 -36.82
C PHE A 212 4.81 -18.77 -35.56
N GLU A 213 3.79 -17.92 -35.66
CA GLU A 213 2.92 -17.53 -34.55
C GLU A 213 2.12 -18.72 -34.01
N SER A 214 1.66 -19.61 -34.90
CA SER A 214 1.01 -20.88 -34.51
C SER A 214 1.96 -21.81 -33.75
N LEU A 215 3.19 -22.00 -34.24
CA LEU A 215 4.20 -22.80 -33.55
C LEU A 215 4.62 -22.15 -32.23
N LEU A 216 4.85 -20.84 -32.21
CA LEU A 216 5.22 -20.07 -31.01
C LEU A 216 4.12 -20.15 -29.95
N GLY A 217 2.85 -19.99 -30.34
CA GLY A 217 1.71 -20.18 -29.43
C GLY A 217 1.65 -21.59 -28.85
N THR A 218 1.98 -22.62 -29.65
CA THR A 218 2.04 -24.01 -29.17
C THR A 218 3.20 -24.24 -28.19
N VAL A 219 4.37 -23.65 -28.46
CA VAL A 219 5.53 -23.64 -27.54
C VAL A 219 5.19 -22.92 -26.24
N ASP A 220 4.64 -21.71 -26.32
CA ASP A 220 4.22 -20.89 -25.19
C ASP A 220 3.16 -21.62 -24.35
N LEU A 221 2.12 -22.22 -24.93
CA LEU A 221 1.12 -22.99 -24.19
C LEU A 221 1.75 -24.14 -23.40
N LYS A 222 2.60 -24.95 -24.04
CA LYS A 222 3.27 -26.11 -23.41
C LYS A 222 4.21 -25.67 -22.29
N TYR A 223 5.01 -24.63 -22.51
CA TYR A 223 6.06 -24.23 -21.58
C TYR A 223 5.59 -23.23 -20.52
N ASN A 224 4.60 -22.37 -20.79
CA ASN A 224 3.99 -21.52 -19.76
C ASN A 224 3.31 -22.38 -18.68
N LYS A 225 2.77 -23.56 -19.03
CA LYS A 225 2.31 -24.56 -18.05
C LYS A 225 3.45 -25.05 -17.15
N LEU A 226 4.64 -25.31 -17.70
CA LEU A 226 5.83 -25.73 -16.95
C LEU A 226 6.42 -24.59 -16.10
N ARG A 227 6.52 -23.37 -16.64
CA ARG A 227 6.92 -22.15 -15.92
C ARG A 227 5.98 -21.88 -14.74
N ARG A 228 4.67 -21.83 -14.97
CA ARG A 228 3.66 -21.66 -13.91
C ARG A 228 3.78 -22.73 -12.83
N ALA A 229 4.02 -23.99 -13.18
CA ALA A 229 4.28 -25.04 -12.20
C ALA A 229 5.58 -24.80 -11.38
N ARG A 230 6.66 -24.33 -12.01
CA ARG A 230 7.91 -23.95 -11.32
C ARG A 230 7.70 -22.76 -10.36
N TYR A 231 7.02 -21.71 -10.82
CA TYR A 231 6.76 -20.50 -10.03
C TYR A 231 5.76 -20.74 -8.88
N ARG A 232 4.73 -21.57 -9.10
CA ARG A 232 3.83 -22.03 -8.03
C ARG A 232 4.58 -22.79 -6.93
N LYS A 233 5.61 -23.59 -7.26
CA LYS A 233 6.43 -24.24 -6.22
C LYS A 233 7.22 -23.24 -5.37
N GLN A 234 7.77 -22.17 -5.98
CA GLN A 234 8.45 -21.10 -5.23
C GLN A 234 7.46 -20.33 -4.34
N ALA A 235 6.30 -19.98 -4.88
CA ALA A 235 5.22 -19.33 -4.15
C ALA A 235 4.73 -20.18 -2.95
N ASN A 236 4.44 -21.46 -3.17
CA ASN A 236 3.99 -22.38 -2.12
C ASN A 236 5.04 -22.53 -1.01
N LYS A 237 6.33 -22.67 -1.35
CA LYS A 237 7.41 -22.68 -0.34
C LYS A 237 7.43 -21.40 0.51
N LYS A 238 7.09 -20.25 -0.08
CA LYS A 238 6.98 -18.99 0.67
C LYS A 238 5.71 -18.94 1.54
N ILE A 239 4.56 -19.43 1.05
CA ILE A 239 3.33 -19.60 1.86
C ILE A 239 3.61 -20.50 3.07
N GLU A 240 4.21 -21.68 2.85
CA GLU A 240 4.60 -22.63 3.89
C GLU A 240 5.51 -21.98 4.95
N SER A 241 6.50 -21.19 4.52
CA SER A 241 7.41 -20.46 5.42
C SER A 241 6.71 -19.41 6.28
N GLU A 242 5.76 -18.65 5.72
CA GLU A 242 5.01 -17.62 6.47
C GLU A 242 4.01 -18.27 7.44
N VAL A 243 3.29 -19.32 7.00
CA VAL A 243 2.36 -20.08 7.85
C VAL A 243 3.09 -20.80 8.98
N ALA A 244 4.25 -21.42 8.72
CA ALA A 244 5.07 -22.04 9.75
C ALA A 244 5.58 -21.02 10.77
N SER A 245 5.91 -19.80 10.33
CA SER A 245 6.32 -18.70 11.22
C SER A 245 5.18 -18.25 12.13
N ALA A 246 3.94 -18.13 11.60
CA ALA A 246 2.75 -17.86 12.40
C ALA A 246 2.41 -19.01 13.39
N ALA A 247 2.59 -20.27 12.98
CA ALA A 247 2.40 -21.43 13.84
C ALA A 247 3.43 -21.47 14.99
N ALA A 248 4.71 -21.26 14.70
CA ALA A 248 5.77 -21.19 15.71
C ALA A 248 5.52 -20.04 16.72
N THR A 249 5.03 -18.89 16.23
CA THR A 249 4.60 -17.78 17.07
C THR A 249 3.43 -18.15 17.98
N THR A 250 2.49 -18.95 17.49
CA THR A 250 1.34 -19.47 18.25
C THR A 250 1.78 -20.46 19.34
N GLU A 251 2.71 -21.38 19.04
CA GLU A 251 3.30 -22.26 20.06
C GLU A 251 4.09 -21.48 21.12
N ARG A 252 4.74 -20.37 20.75
CA ARG A 252 5.40 -19.47 21.70
C ARG A 252 4.43 -18.83 22.69
N MET A 253 3.23 -18.43 22.24
CA MET A 253 2.18 -17.93 23.14
C MET A 253 1.73 -19.00 24.15
N LYS A 254 1.54 -20.25 23.70
CA LYS A 254 1.20 -21.38 24.56
C LYS A 254 2.28 -21.65 25.61
N ARG A 255 3.56 -21.62 25.21
CA ARG A 255 4.71 -21.76 26.12
C ARG A 255 4.71 -20.65 27.19
N ILE A 256 4.56 -19.38 26.79
CA ILE A 256 4.51 -18.24 27.73
C ILE A 256 3.38 -18.43 28.77
N ARG A 257 2.20 -18.86 28.33
CA ARG A 257 1.09 -19.20 29.25
C ARG A 257 1.47 -20.31 30.24
N GLN A 258 2.07 -21.39 29.76
CA GLN A 258 2.44 -22.54 30.59
C GLN A 258 3.53 -22.19 31.61
N GLU A 259 4.57 -21.46 31.20
CA GLU A 259 5.66 -21.01 32.08
C GLU A 259 5.14 -20.10 33.21
N LEU A 260 4.21 -19.17 32.91
CA LEU A 260 3.54 -18.35 33.92
C LEU A 260 2.69 -19.20 34.87
N GLN A 261 1.83 -20.08 34.32
CA GLN A 261 0.99 -20.99 35.11
C GLN A 261 1.81 -21.86 36.07
N GLN A 262 3.02 -22.26 35.69
CA GLN A 262 3.93 -23.02 36.55
C GLN A 262 4.70 -22.10 37.52
N THR A 263 5.46 -21.12 37.02
CA THR A 263 6.49 -20.39 37.80
C THR A 263 6.07 -18.99 38.25
N GLY A 264 5.11 -18.35 37.58
CA GLY A 264 4.76 -16.93 37.76
C GLY A 264 5.60 -15.95 36.94
N SER A 265 6.52 -16.48 36.13
CA SER A 265 7.32 -15.74 35.15
C SER A 265 7.35 -16.48 33.81
N ALA A 266 7.78 -15.83 32.74
CA ALA A 266 8.06 -16.50 31.47
C ALA A 266 9.39 -16.01 30.87
N THR A 267 10.03 -16.88 30.08
CA THR A 267 11.21 -16.53 29.28
C THR A 267 10.74 -15.84 28.01
N LEU A 268 10.99 -14.53 27.91
CA LEU A 268 10.52 -13.65 26.85
C LEU A 268 11.52 -13.59 25.68
N ASP A 269 11.46 -12.53 24.87
CA ASP A 269 12.47 -12.27 23.83
C ASP A 269 13.83 -11.92 24.42
N GLY A 270 14.91 -12.29 23.72
CA GLY A 270 16.28 -12.14 24.21
C GLY A 270 16.64 -13.03 25.41
N ASN A 271 15.85 -14.07 25.69
CA ASN A 271 15.99 -14.96 26.87
C ASN A 271 15.87 -14.21 28.21
N VAL A 272 15.18 -13.07 28.24
CA VAL A 272 14.92 -12.29 29.47
C VAL A 272 13.75 -12.91 30.21
N GLN A 273 13.91 -13.17 31.51
CA GLN A 273 12.80 -13.58 32.38
C GLN A 273 11.92 -12.36 32.67
N GLY A 274 10.61 -12.48 32.42
CA GLY A 274 9.67 -11.38 32.61
C GLY A 274 8.41 -11.76 33.39
N ASP A 275 7.76 -10.75 33.95
CA ASP A 275 6.51 -10.86 34.69
C ASP A 275 5.29 -11.02 33.78
N GLY A 276 4.11 -11.22 34.38
CA GLY A 276 2.86 -11.39 33.63
C GLY A 276 2.42 -10.18 32.80
N THR A 277 2.74 -8.94 33.19
CA THR A 277 2.46 -7.74 32.37
C THR A 277 3.39 -7.64 31.17
N GLN A 278 4.66 -8.03 31.32
CA GLN A 278 5.64 -8.08 30.24
C GLN A 278 5.32 -9.21 29.25
N ALA A 279 4.94 -10.38 29.77
CA ALA A 279 4.46 -11.50 28.97
C ALA A 279 3.15 -11.18 28.21
N PHE A 280 2.21 -10.45 28.83
CA PHE A 280 0.99 -10.00 28.15
C PHE A 280 1.34 -9.09 26.96
N ALA A 281 2.21 -8.09 27.16
CA ALA A 281 2.71 -7.24 26.07
C ALA A 281 3.37 -8.05 24.96
N GLN A 282 4.23 -9.02 25.29
CA GLN A 282 4.86 -9.86 24.28
C GLN A 282 3.82 -10.68 23.48
N VAL A 283 2.76 -11.20 24.10
CA VAL A 283 1.69 -11.89 23.38
C VAL A 283 0.95 -10.96 22.41
N CYS A 284 0.79 -9.67 22.73
CA CYS A 284 0.25 -8.67 21.80
C CYS A 284 1.16 -8.46 20.56
N ASP A 285 2.48 -8.38 20.77
CA ASP A 285 3.46 -8.23 19.69
C ASP A 285 3.53 -9.49 18.82
N LEU A 286 3.51 -10.68 19.43
CA LEU A 286 3.46 -11.96 18.74
C LEU A 286 2.16 -12.11 17.91
N TRP A 287 1.01 -11.64 18.41
CA TRP A 287 -0.24 -11.66 17.62
C TRP A 287 -0.15 -10.75 16.39
N SER A 288 0.47 -9.57 16.56
CA SER A 288 0.72 -8.63 15.47
C SER A 288 1.63 -9.23 14.39
N GLN A 289 2.75 -9.86 14.80
CA GLN A 289 3.69 -10.53 13.90
C GLN A 289 3.04 -11.71 13.16
N ALA A 290 2.34 -12.60 13.87
CA ALA A 290 1.66 -13.74 13.25
C ALA A 290 0.54 -13.31 12.29
N SER A 291 -0.18 -12.23 12.59
CA SER A 291 -1.18 -11.66 11.68
C SER A 291 -0.56 -11.08 10.41
N ALA A 292 0.63 -10.46 10.50
CA ALA A 292 1.39 -10.00 9.34
C ALA A 292 1.90 -11.16 8.47
N ASN A 293 2.44 -12.22 9.09
CA ASN A 293 2.82 -13.47 8.40
C ASN A 293 1.63 -14.05 7.61
N LEU A 294 0.45 -14.21 8.26
CA LEU A 294 -0.75 -14.75 7.61
C LEU A 294 -1.31 -13.83 6.52
N THR A 295 -1.17 -12.51 6.67
CA THR A 295 -1.51 -11.53 5.63
C THR A 295 -0.64 -11.72 4.38
N ARG A 296 0.68 -11.87 4.55
CA ARG A 296 1.61 -12.19 3.44
C ARG A 296 1.28 -13.53 2.79
N ALA A 297 1.05 -14.58 3.59
CA ALA A 297 0.67 -15.90 3.10
C ALA A 297 -0.61 -15.86 2.25
N ASN A 298 -1.66 -15.18 2.73
CA ASN A 298 -2.95 -15.03 2.03
C ASN A 298 -2.79 -14.28 0.69
N ALA A 299 -1.98 -13.22 0.65
CA ALA A 299 -1.70 -12.48 -0.59
C ALA A 299 -0.90 -13.33 -1.60
N ILE A 300 0.09 -14.10 -1.16
CA ILE A 300 0.82 -15.03 -2.04
C ILE A 300 -0.10 -16.18 -2.50
N GLU A 301 -1.11 -16.55 -1.73
CA GLU A 301 -2.10 -17.55 -2.16
C GLU A 301 -3.03 -17.01 -3.25
N TRP A 302 -3.49 -15.75 -3.16
CA TRP A 302 -4.25 -15.07 -4.23
C TRP A 302 -3.53 -15.15 -5.57
N MET A 303 -2.22 -14.91 -5.56
CA MET A 303 -1.33 -14.99 -6.71
C MET A 303 -1.36 -16.37 -7.40
N VAL A 304 -1.44 -17.44 -6.61
CA VAL A 304 -1.36 -18.83 -7.10
C VAL A 304 -2.72 -19.35 -7.58
N THR A 305 -3.80 -18.98 -6.89
CA THR A 305 -5.19 -19.36 -7.18
C THR A 305 -5.86 -18.47 -8.22
N ASP A 306 -5.33 -17.27 -8.47
CA ASP A 306 -5.92 -16.20 -9.30
C ASP A 306 -7.25 -15.66 -8.72
N GLN A 307 -7.41 -15.71 -7.39
CA GLN A 307 -8.64 -15.33 -6.67
C GLN A 307 -8.34 -14.59 -5.36
N THR A 308 -8.94 -13.41 -5.13
CA THR A 308 -8.79 -12.65 -3.87
C THR A 308 -9.68 -13.15 -2.73
N GLY A 309 -9.68 -14.47 -2.50
CA GLY A 309 -10.43 -15.12 -1.42
C GLY A 309 -9.62 -15.24 -0.12
N ASN A 310 -10.28 -15.30 1.03
CA ASN A 310 -9.60 -15.41 2.33
C ASN A 310 -9.16 -16.85 2.63
N ALA A 311 -8.19 -17.36 1.87
CA ALA A 311 -7.71 -18.73 2.00
C ALA A 311 -7.11 -19.04 3.38
N LYS A 312 -6.61 -18.02 4.09
CA LYS A 312 -6.06 -18.13 5.46
C LYS A 312 -7.08 -17.84 6.58
N THR A 313 -8.38 -17.95 6.30
CA THR A 313 -9.46 -17.70 7.29
C THR A 313 -9.38 -18.65 8.49
N PHE A 314 -8.99 -19.91 8.28
CA PHE A 314 -8.89 -20.88 9.37
C PHE A 314 -7.71 -20.56 10.30
N GLU A 315 -6.54 -20.27 9.72
CA GLU A 315 -5.32 -19.95 10.46
C GLU A 315 -5.46 -18.63 11.24
N ILE A 316 -6.06 -17.59 10.65
CA ILE A 316 -6.27 -16.31 11.35
C ILE A 316 -7.31 -16.45 12.47
N ALA A 317 -8.36 -17.26 12.29
CA ALA A 317 -9.34 -17.55 13.32
C ALA A 317 -8.75 -18.40 14.46
N SER A 318 -7.85 -19.34 14.14
CA SER A 318 -7.14 -20.16 15.13
C SER A 318 -6.18 -19.32 15.98
N LEU A 319 -5.37 -18.46 15.34
CA LEU A 319 -4.49 -17.49 16.01
C LEU A 319 -5.28 -16.56 16.93
N ARG A 320 -6.41 -16.01 16.45
CA ARG A 320 -7.33 -15.18 17.22
C ARG A 320 -7.86 -15.93 18.44
N LYS A 321 -8.33 -17.18 18.28
CA LYS A 321 -8.84 -18.02 19.37
C LYS A 321 -7.77 -18.34 20.42
N GLU A 322 -6.57 -18.75 20.00
CA GLU A 322 -5.47 -19.04 20.94
C GLU A 322 -5.04 -17.79 21.71
N THR A 323 -4.95 -16.63 21.03
CA THR A 323 -4.59 -15.36 21.68
C THR A 323 -5.64 -14.97 22.72
N LEU A 324 -6.93 -15.00 22.37
CA LEU A 324 -8.02 -14.66 23.29
C LEU A 324 -8.22 -15.70 24.42
N THR A 325 -7.65 -16.90 24.30
CA THR A 325 -7.56 -17.88 25.38
C THR A 325 -6.32 -17.62 26.27
N THR A 326 -5.23 -17.15 25.66
CA THR A 326 -3.94 -16.90 26.33
C THR A 326 -3.96 -15.65 27.20
N LEU A 327 -4.46 -14.52 26.69
CA LEU A 327 -4.50 -13.24 27.41
C LEU A 327 -5.21 -13.33 28.79
N PRO A 328 -6.45 -13.84 28.93
CA PRO A 328 -7.08 -14.00 30.24
C PRO A 328 -6.39 -15.05 31.13
N ALA A 329 -5.78 -16.09 30.55
CA ALA A 329 -5.02 -17.09 31.32
C ALA A 329 -3.76 -16.50 31.98
N ILE A 330 -3.09 -15.55 31.30
CA ILE A 330 -1.99 -14.76 31.86
C ILE A 330 -2.48 -13.95 33.07
N ILE A 331 -3.59 -13.23 32.92
CA ILE A 331 -4.17 -12.41 34.01
C ILE A 331 -4.60 -13.28 35.20
N ASN A 332 -5.17 -14.47 34.97
CA ASN A 332 -5.50 -15.41 36.05
C ASN A 332 -4.25 -15.92 36.78
N SER A 333 -3.17 -16.22 36.06
CA SER A 333 -1.90 -16.62 36.69
C SER A 333 -1.29 -15.49 37.53
N MET A 334 -1.43 -14.23 37.08
CA MET A 334 -1.06 -13.06 37.88
C MET A 334 -1.96 -12.91 39.12
N ALA A 335 -3.26 -13.19 39.01
CA ALA A 335 -4.18 -13.13 40.14
C ALA A 335 -3.73 -14.05 41.29
N GLU A 336 -3.13 -15.20 41.00
CA GLU A 336 -2.57 -16.10 42.01
C GLU A 336 -1.23 -15.59 42.58
N LYS A 337 -0.33 -15.10 41.71
CA LYS A 337 1.11 -14.98 42.04
C LYS A 337 1.63 -13.57 42.28
N THR A 338 0.90 -12.52 41.85
CA THR A 338 1.32 -11.13 42.08
C THR A 338 1.23 -10.76 43.58
N PRO A 339 2.25 -10.10 44.18
CA PRO A 339 2.18 -9.53 45.52
C PRO A 339 1.04 -8.51 45.67
N ILE A 340 0.38 -8.45 46.83
CA ILE A 340 -0.87 -7.66 47.03
C ILE A 340 -0.64 -6.15 46.81
N ASP A 341 0.52 -5.65 47.22
CA ASP A 341 1.01 -4.28 47.01
C ASP A 341 1.21 -3.93 45.53
N GLN A 342 1.50 -4.93 44.69
CA GLN A 342 1.76 -4.73 43.25
C GLN A 342 0.51 -4.88 42.37
N ILE A 343 -0.61 -5.40 42.91
CA ILE A 343 -1.85 -5.65 42.16
C ILE A 343 -2.37 -4.38 41.47
N ALA A 344 -2.30 -3.21 42.12
CA ALA A 344 -2.81 -1.97 41.53
C ALA A 344 -2.04 -1.55 40.26
N THR A 345 -0.71 -1.63 40.30
CA THR A 345 0.19 -1.33 39.17
C THR A 345 0.03 -2.36 38.05
N ALA A 346 -0.06 -3.65 38.40
CA ALA A 346 -0.30 -4.72 37.44
C ALA A 346 -1.65 -4.53 36.73
N TYR A 347 -2.71 -4.18 37.49
CA TYR A 347 -4.05 -3.93 36.97
C TYR A 347 -4.08 -2.76 35.97
N THR A 348 -3.50 -1.60 36.31
CA THR A 348 -3.49 -0.44 35.40
C THR A 348 -2.65 -0.70 34.15
N ASN A 349 -1.50 -1.38 34.26
CA ASN A 349 -0.71 -1.82 33.11
C ASN A 349 -1.52 -2.73 32.16
N LEU A 350 -2.24 -3.71 32.70
CA LEU A 350 -3.11 -4.59 31.93
C LEU A 350 -4.26 -3.82 31.27
N LEU A 351 -4.94 -2.90 31.99
CA LEU A 351 -5.97 -2.04 31.38
C LEU A 351 -5.43 -1.27 30.17
N ARG A 352 -4.20 -0.73 30.29
CA ARG A 352 -3.56 0.05 29.23
C ARG A 352 -3.29 -0.82 28.00
N GLN A 353 -2.67 -1.99 28.18
CA GLN A 353 -2.39 -2.96 27.12
C GLN A 353 -3.67 -3.48 26.44
N ILE A 354 -4.68 -3.86 27.23
CA ILE A 354 -6.00 -4.30 26.72
C ILE A 354 -6.63 -3.21 25.86
N SER A 355 -6.71 -1.97 26.36
CA SER A 355 -7.33 -0.87 25.60
C SER A 355 -6.61 -0.56 24.29
N GLN A 356 -5.27 -0.63 24.27
CA GLN A 356 -4.48 -0.43 23.04
C GLN A 356 -4.72 -1.55 22.02
N LEU A 357 -4.78 -2.81 22.46
CA LEU A 357 -4.99 -3.96 21.59
C LEU A 357 -6.44 -4.03 21.04
N ASP A 358 -7.42 -3.74 21.89
CA ASP A 358 -8.87 -3.77 21.57
C ASP A 358 -9.26 -2.77 20.46
N ARG A 359 -8.51 -1.67 20.32
CA ARG A 359 -8.68 -0.72 19.20
C ARG A 359 -8.15 -1.26 17.87
N ARG A 360 -7.29 -2.28 17.88
CA ARG A 360 -6.61 -2.82 16.68
C ARG A 360 -7.30 -4.06 16.11
N THR A 361 -8.28 -4.65 16.78
CA THR A 361 -9.00 -5.86 16.33
C THR A 361 -10.09 -5.57 15.29
N THR A 362 -10.53 -6.61 14.56
CA THR A 362 -11.68 -6.52 13.64
C THR A 362 -12.96 -6.08 14.36
N ASP A 363 -13.23 -6.75 15.49
CA ASP A 363 -14.41 -6.55 16.31
C ASP A 363 -14.00 -5.74 17.53
N GLN A 364 -14.69 -4.62 17.74
CA GLN A 364 -14.46 -3.73 18.88
C GLN A 364 -14.86 -4.45 20.17
N HIS A 365 -14.13 -4.21 21.26
CA HIS A 365 -14.42 -4.70 22.61
C HIS A 365 -14.15 -6.18 22.88
N GLN A 366 -13.83 -6.99 21.87
CA GLN A 366 -13.56 -8.42 22.06
C GLN A 366 -12.42 -8.72 23.06
N VAL A 367 -11.31 -7.97 23.01
CA VAL A 367 -10.17 -8.23 23.92
C VAL A 367 -10.58 -7.85 25.34
N SER A 368 -11.28 -6.72 25.47
CA SER A 368 -11.76 -6.22 26.75
C SER A 368 -12.80 -7.15 27.40
N GLU A 369 -13.70 -7.74 26.60
CA GLU A 369 -14.70 -8.72 27.03
C GLU A 369 -14.05 -10.04 27.47
N ALA A 370 -13.12 -10.57 26.67
CA ALA A 370 -12.39 -11.80 27.00
C ALA A 370 -11.59 -11.68 28.31
N CYS A 371 -10.99 -10.51 28.57
CA CYS A 371 -10.18 -10.27 29.77
C CYS A 371 -10.99 -9.84 30.99
N MET A 372 -12.24 -9.40 30.83
CA MET A 372 -13.05 -8.76 31.88
C MET A 372 -13.17 -9.59 33.17
N ASN A 373 -13.39 -10.90 33.06
CA ASN A 373 -13.55 -11.75 34.24
C ASN A 373 -12.21 -12.02 34.94
N ALA A 374 -11.13 -12.24 34.20
CA ALA A 374 -9.79 -12.40 34.78
C ALA A 374 -9.32 -11.13 35.51
N LEU A 375 -9.63 -9.94 34.96
CA LEU A 375 -9.39 -8.66 35.64
C LEU A 375 -10.15 -8.55 36.97
N LYS A 376 -11.38 -9.05 37.05
CA LYS A 376 -12.14 -9.09 38.33
C LYS A 376 -11.46 -10.03 39.33
N GLU A 377 -11.06 -11.23 38.92
CA GLU A 377 -10.35 -12.18 39.80
C GLU A 377 -9.06 -11.58 40.38
N LEU A 378 -8.24 -10.93 39.54
CA LEU A 378 -7.03 -10.21 39.97
C LEU A 378 -7.34 -9.19 41.09
N THR A 379 -8.45 -8.44 40.97
CA THR A 379 -8.82 -7.42 41.97
C THR A 379 -9.39 -7.98 43.27
N LYS A 380 -9.87 -9.24 43.32
CA LYS A 380 -10.47 -9.82 44.55
C LYS A 380 -9.50 -9.87 45.73
N ARG A 381 -8.20 -10.08 45.45
CA ARG A 381 -7.14 -10.09 46.48
C ARG A 381 -6.82 -8.70 47.05
N SER A 382 -7.36 -7.63 46.48
CA SER A 382 -7.30 -6.28 47.03
C SER A 382 -8.71 -5.66 47.13
N PRO A 383 -9.48 -5.95 48.20
CA PRO A 383 -10.82 -5.40 48.41
C PRO A 383 -10.87 -3.86 48.42
N HIS A 384 -9.75 -3.22 48.79
CA HIS A 384 -9.56 -1.78 48.72
C HIS A 384 -9.55 -1.27 47.27
N LEU A 385 -8.75 -1.91 46.39
CA LEU A 385 -8.72 -1.59 44.96
C LEU A 385 -10.09 -1.82 44.30
N ALA A 386 -10.79 -2.91 44.64
CA ALA A 386 -12.13 -3.17 44.12
C ALA A 386 -13.14 -2.06 44.48
N LYS A 387 -13.09 -1.53 45.72
CA LYS A 387 -13.89 -0.35 46.13
C LYS A 387 -13.49 0.90 45.35
N HIS A 388 -12.19 1.12 45.12
CA HIS A 388 -11.70 2.26 44.35
C HIS A 388 -12.15 2.21 42.88
N ILE A 389 -12.07 1.05 42.22
CA ILE A 389 -12.57 0.84 40.85
C ILE A 389 -14.07 1.18 40.75
N ALA A 390 -14.88 0.73 41.73
CA ALA A 390 -16.31 1.01 41.77
C ALA A 390 -16.64 2.50 42.07
N ALA A 391 -15.84 3.17 42.90
CA ALA A 391 -15.96 4.61 43.14
C ALA A 391 -15.58 5.43 41.90
N TYR A 392 -14.40 5.16 41.34
CA TYR A 392 -13.88 5.78 40.11
C TYR A 392 -14.87 5.63 38.95
N THR A 393 -15.36 4.41 38.71
CA THR A 393 -16.30 4.14 37.60
C THR A 393 -17.59 4.96 37.74
N ARG A 394 -18.14 5.09 38.96
CA ARG A 394 -19.31 5.95 39.21
C ARG A 394 -18.99 7.43 38.96
N ALA A 395 -17.85 7.92 39.42
CA ALA A 395 -17.42 9.31 39.25
C ALA A 395 -17.20 9.68 37.76
N THR A 396 -16.59 8.79 36.97
CA THR A 396 -16.17 9.12 35.59
C THR A 396 -17.20 8.80 34.51
N THR A 397 -18.21 7.96 34.78
CA THR A 397 -19.17 7.49 33.76
C THR A 397 -19.96 8.64 33.12
N GLU A 398 -20.52 9.55 33.94
CA GLU A 398 -21.34 10.65 33.43
C GLU A 398 -20.51 11.76 32.73
N PRO A 399 -19.35 12.21 33.27
CA PRO A 399 -18.44 13.09 32.54
C PRO A 399 -18.02 12.54 31.17
N LEU A 400 -17.64 11.25 31.07
CA LEU A 400 -17.32 10.63 29.79
C LEU A 400 -18.52 10.57 28.84
N ARG A 401 -19.74 10.36 29.35
CA ARG A 401 -20.97 10.34 28.55
C ARG A 401 -21.26 11.71 27.93
N TRP A 402 -21.14 12.80 28.70
CA TRP A 402 -21.32 14.16 28.19
C TRP A 402 -20.23 14.56 27.20
N ARG A 403 -18.96 14.30 27.52
CA ARG A 403 -17.83 14.53 26.60
C ARG A 403 -18.03 13.83 25.27
N LYS A 404 -18.43 12.55 25.27
CA LYS A 404 -18.70 11.79 24.03
C LYS A 404 -19.84 12.40 23.21
N ARG A 405 -20.93 12.84 23.85
CA ARG A 405 -22.04 13.53 23.15
C ARG A 405 -21.56 14.83 22.50
N PHE A 406 -20.86 15.68 23.26
CA PHE A 406 -20.38 16.96 22.77
C PHE A 406 -19.34 16.81 21.63
N ALA A 407 -18.42 15.86 21.75
CA ALA A 407 -17.44 15.55 20.71
C ALA A 407 -18.11 15.07 19.42
N ASN A 408 -19.11 14.19 19.52
CA ASN A 408 -19.90 13.73 18.37
C ASN A 408 -20.61 14.90 17.65
N GLU A 409 -21.26 15.81 18.37
CA GLU A 409 -21.93 16.99 17.79
C GLU A 409 -20.94 17.91 17.07
N GLN A 410 -19.80 18.21 17.71
CA GLN A 410 -18.73 19.01 17.11
C GLN A 410 -18.15 18.36 15.84
N ALA A 411 -17.94 17.04 15.86
CA ALA A 411 -17.43 16.28 14.72
C ALA A 411 -18.47 16.19 13.60
N GLY A 412 -19.76 16.05 13.93
CA GLY A 412 -20.87 16.12 12.98
C GLY A 412 -20.84 17.44 12.21
N TYR A 413 -20.82 18.56 12.93
CA TYR A 413 -20.69 19.90 12.35
C TYR A 413 -19.47 20.06 11.46
N LEU A 414 -18.28 19.65 11.93
CA LEU A 414 -17.03 19.71 11.16
C LEU A 414 -17.08 18.87 9.88
N SER A 415 -17.70 17.68 9.93
CA SER A 415 -17.81 16.80 8.77
C SER A 415 -18.85 17.20 7.73
N SER A 416 -19.76 18.13 8.05
CA SER A 416 -20.89 18.51 7.18
C SER A 416 -20.48 19.07 5.79
N GLN A 417 -19.22 19.48 5.63
CA GLN A 417 -18.68 20.05 4.39
C GLN A 417 -17.65 19.15 3.69
N GLN A 418 -17.47 17.90 4.16
CA GLN A 418 -16.44 16.98 3.65
C GLN A 418 -17.05 15.66 3.20
N ALA A 419 -16.78 15.26 1.96
CA ALA A 419 -17.07 13.93 1.48
C ALA A 419 -16.12 12.89 2.10
N SER A 420 -16.54 11.63 2.19
CA SER A 420 -15.58 10.54 2.44
C SER A 420 -14.71 10.34 1.20
N ALA A 421 -13.47 9.85 1.39
CA ALA A 421 -12.62 9.48 0.26
C ALA A 421 -13.32 8.47 -0.65
N GLU A 422 -13.98 7.45 -0.08
CA GLU A 422 -14.76 6.47 -0.83
C GLU A 422 -15.85 7.10 -1.71
N ALA A 423 -16.59 8.10 -1.21
CA ALA A 423 -17.61 8.79 -2.01
C ALA A 423 -16.98 9.56 -3.18
N LEU A 424 -15.83 10.21 -2.97
CA LEU A 424 -15.08 10.87 -4.03
C LEU A 424 -14.51 9.88 -5.05
N PHE A 425 -14.00 8.74 -4.61
CA PHE A 425 -13.37 7.74 -5.48
C PHE A 425 -14.37 7.11 -6.45
N ASN A 426 -15.59 6.85 -5.98
CA ASN A 426 -16.70 6.35 -6.80
C ASN A 426 -17.43 7.48 -7.57
N SER A 427 -17.08 8.75 -7.36
CA SER A 427 -17.58 9.87 -8.16
C SER A 427 -16.90 9.90 -9.55
N LYS A 428 -17.56 10.55 -10.51
CA LYS A 428 -17.01 10.77 -11.85
C LYS A 428 -16.62 12.22 -12.08
N ALA A 429 -15.59 12.43 -12.89
CA ALA A 429 -15.19 13.73 -13.40
C ALA A 429 -14.56 13.61 -14.79
N PRO A 430 -14.52 14.70 -15.58
CA PRO A 430 -13.86 14.70 -16.88
C PRO A 430 -12.40 14.24 -16.79
N ALA A 431 -12.00 13.33 -17.66
CA ALA A 431 -10.60 12.89 -17.77
C ALA A 431 -9.73 13.99 -18.40
N ASP A 432 -8.69 14.42 -17.69
CA ASP A 432 -7.63 15.28 -18.24
C ASP A 432 -6.49 14.42 -18.77
N THR A 433 -6.37 14.35 -20.10
CA THR A 433 -5.33 13.55 -20.77
C THR A 433 -4.14 14.38 -21.28
N ASN A 434 -4.07 15.68 -20.96
CA ASN A 434 -3.06 16.59 -21.53
C ASN A 434 -1.61 16.19 -21.19
N ASP A 435 -1.37 15.59 -20.02
CA ASP A 435 -0.03 15.14 -19.59
C ASP A 435 0.44 13.86 -20.31
N ARG A 436 -0.47 13.17 -21.01
CA ARG A 436 -0.13 11.96 -21.76
C ARG A 436 0.69 12.35 -23.00
N PRO A 437 1.57 11.45 -23.50
CA PRO A 437 2.26 11.67 -24.76
C PRO A 437 1.29 12.06 -25.89
N ASN A 438 1.73 12.94 -26.79
CA ASN A 438 0.92 13.48 -27.90
C ASN A 438 0.18 12.43 -28.75
N PHE A 439 0.72 11.22 -28.90
CA PHE A 439 0.08 10.10 -29.60
C PHE A 439 -1.03 9.37 -28.80
N ALA A 440 -1.22 9.71 -27.52
CA ALA A 440 -2.10 9.05 -26.56
C ALA A 440 -3.11 9.99 -25.88
N GLN A 441 -3.10 11.27 -26.23
CA GLN A 441 -4.11 12.25 -25.79
C GLN A 441 -5.49 11.88 -26.38
N ARG A 442 -6.54 11.99 -25.57
CA ARG A 442 -7.94 11.67 -25.94
C ARG A 442 -8.85 12.83 -25.58
N ARG A 443 -9.88 13.09 -26.39
CA ARG A 443 -10.94 14.04 -26.03
C ARG A 443 -11.79 13.49 -24.88
N GLY A 444 -12.20 14.40 -24.01
CA GLY A 444 -12.71 14.09 -22.68
C GLY A 444 -14.01 13.27 -22.66
N GLY A 445 -14.14 12.50 -21.58
CA GLY A 445 -15.35 11.86 -21.11
C GLY A 445 -15.23 11.62 -19.61
N ASP A 446 -16.34 11.41 -18.93
CA ASP A 446 -16.37 11.27 -17.48
C ASP A 446 -15.89 9.89 -17.02
N THR A 447 -14.71 9.87 -16.39
CA THR A 447 -14.12 8.68 -15.77
C THR A 447 -14.33 8.72 -14.26
N LEU A 448 -14.21 7.56 -13.59
CA LEU A 448 -14.10 7.55 -12.13
C LEU A 448 -12.87 8.34 -11.71
N MET A 449 -12.95 9.03 -10.57
CA MET A 449 -11.79 9.69 -9.96
C MET A 449 -10.64 8.70 -9.76
N VAL A 450 -10.98 7.48 -9.34
CA VAL A 450 -10.05 6.41 -8.98
C VAL A 450 -10.47 5.12 -9.70
N SER A 451 -9.56 4.51 -10.45
CA SER A 451 -9.80 3.18 -11.02
C SER A 451 -9.57 2.09 -9.98
N LYS A 452 -10.32 0.98 -10.09
CA LYS A 452 -10.14 -0.24 -9.29
C LYS A 452 -9.21 -1.26 -9.98
N THR A 453 -8.88 -1.03 -11.25
CA THR A 453 -7.97 -1.87 -12.04
C THR A 453 -6.94 -1.06 -12.82
N PHE A 454 -5.82 -1.69 -13.17
CA PHE A 454 -4.84 -1.17 -14.14
C PHE A 454 -5.43 -1.21 -15.56
N ASN A 455 -6.40 -0.34 -15.86
CA ASN A 455 -7.02 -0.23 -17.17
C ASN A 455 -6.16 0.56 -18.18
N GLU A 456 -5.31 1.46 -17.68
CA GLU A 456 -4.38 2.30 -18.46
C GLU A 456 -2.95 2.23 -17.85
N PRO A 457 -1.93 2.82 -18.50
CA PRO A 457 -0.61 3.02 -17.88
C PRO A 457 -0.69 3.72 -16.52
N SER A 458 -0.04 3.14 -15.51
CA SER A 458 -0.06 3.57 -14.10
C SER A 458 0.38 5.02 -13.88
N ASP A 459 1.37 5.49 -14.63
CA ASP A 459 1.88 6.87 -14.65
C ASP A 459 0.82 7.87 -15.14
N TRP A 460 -0.04 7.46 -16.08
CA TRP A 460 -1.14 8.31 -16.56
C TRP A 460 -2.29 8.31 -15.56
N MET A 461 -2.63 7.14 -15.01
CA MET A 461 -3.67 6.99 -13.99
C MET A 461 -3.37 7.87 -12.77
N ILE A 462 -2.14 7.83 -12.25
CA ILE A 462 -1.77 8.65 -11.09
C ILE A 462 -1.69 10.14 -11.42
N ALA A 463 -1.20 10.54 -12.60
CA ALA A 463 -1.17 11.95 -13.00
C ALA A 463 -2.58 12.56 -13.11
N GLU A 464 -3.50 11.86 -13.78
CA GLU A 464 -4.91 12.27 -13.92
C GLU A 464 -5.65 12.28 -12.58
N THR A 465 -5.43 11.26 -11.75
CA THR A 465 -6.08 11.18 -10.42
C THR A 465 -5.53 12.26 -9.48
N ALA A 466 -4.22 12.55 -9.53
CA ALA A 466 -3.60 13.57 -8.69
C ALA A 466 -4.13 14.97 -8.99
N LYS A 467 -4.33 15.32 -10.27
CA LYS A 467 -4.95 16.59 -10.67
C LYS A 467 -6.36 16.80 -10.12
N ARG A 468 -7.11 15.71 -9.91
CA ARG A 468 -8.52 15.76 -9.49
C ARG A 468 -8.69 15.65 -7.97
N LEU A 469 -7.81 14.91 -7.29
CA LEU A 469 -7.90 14.62 -5.85
C LEU A 469 -6.96 15.42 -4.96
N VAL A 470 -5.76 15.80 -5.41
CA VAL A 470 -4.85 16.59 -4.56
C VAL A 470 -5.47 17.96 -4.30
N GLY A 471 -5.48 18.40 -3.03
CA GLY A 471 -6.18 19.59 -2.59
C GLY A 471 -7.64 19.37 -2.18
N GLN A 472 -8.25 18.22 -2.47
CA GLN A 472 -9.62 17.93 -2.02
C GLN A 472 -9.69 17.77 -0.49
N SER A 473 -10.78 18.27 0.09
CA SER A 473 -11.08 18.19 1.52
C SER A 473 -11.93 16.96 1.80
N ILE A 474 -11.41 16.04 2.62
CA ILE A 474 -11.99 14.73 2.86
C ILE A 474 -12.15 14.43 4.34
N LYS A 475 -13.12 13.57 4.64
CA LYS A 475 -13.24 12.87 5.93
C LYS A 475 -12.79 11.43 5.78
N GLU A 476 -12.06 10.95 6.78
CA GLU A 476 -11.74 9.54 6.98
C GLU A 476 -12.07 9.07 8.40
N ASN A 477 -12.25 7.76 8.56
CA ASN A 477 -12.60 7.14 9.84
C ASN A 477 -11.47 6.22 10.34
N ARG A 478 -11.42 5.97 11.66
CA ARG A 478 -10.48 5.04 12.31
C ARG A 478 -9.00 5.34 12.00
N LEU A 479 -8.51 6.49 12.48
CA LEU A 479 -7.08 6.80 12.43
C LEU A 479 -6.36 6.14 13.62
N PHE A 480 -5.33 5.34 13.32
CA PHE A 480 -4.48 4.68 14.30
C PHE A 480 -3.03 5.14 14.18
N ARG A 481 -2.36 5.44 15.30
CA ARG A 481 -0.92 5.75 15.25
C ARG A 481 -0.10 4.49 14.91
N LEU A 482 0.87 4.59 13.99
CA LEU A 482 1.68 3.44 13.56
C LEU A 482 2.54 2.84 14.68
N GLY A 483 2.96 3.66 15.65
CA GLY A 483 3.68 3.23 16.84
C GLY A 483 3.96 4.41 17.77
N PRO A 484 4.32 4.17 19.05
CA PRO A 484 4.29 5.20 20.10
C PRO A 484 5.09 6.48 19.83
N LYS A 485 6.16 6.39 19.02
CA LYS A 485 7.00 7.53 18.62
C LYS A 485 6.78 8.01 17.17
N SER A 486 5.89 7.37 16.41
CA SER A 486 5.60 7.74 15.03
C SER A 486 4.99 9.14 14.93
N ARG A 487 5.38 9.93 13.92
CA ARG A 487 4.69 11.17 13.52
C ARG A 487 3.61 10.93 12.45
N THR A 488 3.36 9.66 12.11
CA THR A 488 2.40 9.22 11.11
C THR A 488 1.39 8.28 11.74
N GLY A 489 0.12 8.60 11.57
CA GLY A 489 -0.99 7.68 11.76
C GLY A 489 -1.43 7.07 10.42
N VAL A 490 -2.21 6.00 10.49
CA VAL A 490 -2.72 5.24 9.36
C VAL A 490 -4.22 4.99 9.54
N ILE A 491 -4.96 5.18 8.46
CA ILE A 491 -6.32 4.66 8.29
C ILE A 491 -6.20 3.29 7.62
N PRO A 492 -6.79 2.21 8.18
CA PRO A 492 -6.69 0.86 7.65
C PRO A 492 -7.16 0.74 6.20
N PHE A 493 -6.70 -0.33 5.53
CA PHE A 493 -7.11 -0.62 4.17
C PHE A 493 -8.58 -1.08 4.11
N VAL A 494 -9.40 -0.33 3.35
CA VAL A 494 -10.82 -0.59 3.11
C VAL A 494 -11.16 -0.19 1.67
N ASN A 495 -12.03 -0.93 1.00
CA ASN A 495 -12.64 -0.57 -0.30
C ASN A 495 -11.66 -0.17 -1.43
N GLY A 496 -10.41 -0.66 -1.39
CA GLY A 496 -9.39 -0.41 -2.41
C GLY A 496 -8.37 0.66 -2.04
N HIS A 497 -8.45 1.25 -0.84
CA HIS A 497 -7.51 2.28 -0.42
C HIS A 497 -7.14 2.24 1.06
N TYR A 498 -6.08 2.96 1.40
CA TYR A 498 -5.67 3.28 2.76
C TYR A 498 -5.12 4.72 2.80
N ALA A 499 -4.86 5.25 3.99
CA ALA A 499 -4.24 6.57 4.08
C ALA A 499 -3.20 6.66 5.20
N ASN A 500 -2.13 7.42 4.95
CA ASN A 500 -1.28 7.97 5.99
C ASN A 500 -1.81 9.35 6.39
N VAL A 501 -1.67 9.70 7.66
CA VAL A 501 -2.05 11.02 8.19
C VAL A 501 -0.87 11.59 8.98
N ALA A 502 -0.46 12.80 8.65
CA ALA A 502 0.55 13.52 9.42
C ALA A 502 -0.02 13.90 10.79
N LEU A 503 0.59 13.42 11.88
CA LEU A 503 0.17 13.72 13.25
C LEU A 503 0.67 15.11 13.68
N ALA A 504 0.11 16.14 13.05
CA ALA A 504 0.49 17.55 13.19
C ALA A 504 -0.46 18.36 14.09
N LEU A 505 -1.52 17.74 14.62
CA LEU A 505 -2.43 18.38 15.57
C LEU A 505 -1.84 18.34 16.99
N THR A 506 -2.15 19.36 17.79
CA THR A 506 -1.67 19.57 19.17
C THR A 506 -2.80 19.36 20.18
N PRO A 507 -3.03 18.12 20.67
CA PRO A 507 -4.13 17.77 21.56
C PRO A 507 -3.84 18.00 23.06
N GLU A 508 -2.72 18.64 23.42
CA GLU A 508 -2.20 18.63 24.79
C GLU A 508 -3.16 19.28 25.80
N LYS A 509 -3.92 20.29 25.37
CA LYS A 509 -4.93 20.97 26.21
C LYS A 509 -6.14 20.08 26.44
N GLU A 510 -6.63 19.43 25.40
CA GLU A 510 -7.75 18.50 25.42
C GLU A 510 -7.42 17.23 26.23
N ILE A 511 -6.17 16.76 26.18
CA ILE A 511 -5.66 15.66 27.02
C ILE A 511 -5.62 16.08 28.49
N ALA A 512 -5.10 17.27 28.81
CA ALA A 512 -5.04 17.75 30.20
C ALA A 512 -6.45 17.92 30.80
N ASP A 513 -7.37 18.51 30.04
CA ASP A 513 -8.79 18.65 30.41
C ASP A 513 -9.49 17.27 30.55
N LEU A 514 -9.18 16.30 29.69
CA LEU A 514 -9.67 14.93 29.83
C LEU A 514 -9.11 14.23 31.09
N LYS A 515 -7.84 14.43 31.44
CA LYS A 515 -7.23 13.90 32.69
C LYS A 515 -7.93 14.45 33.93
N ILE A 516 -8.24 15.76 33.97
CA ILE A 516 -9.02 16.38 35.05
C ILE A 516 -10.40 15.73 35.18
N ALA A 517 -11.14 15.57 34.08
CA ALA A 517 -12.47 14.94 34.11
C ALA A 517 -12.46 13.43 34.41
N LEU A 518 -11.28 12.80 34.35
CA LEU A 518 -11.05 11.41 34.73
C LEU A 518 -10.42 11.27 36.13
N LEU A 519 -10.13 12.37 36.84
CA LEU A 519 -9.46 12.35 38.14
C LEU A 519 -8.08 11.68 38.10
N ILE A 520 -7.33 11.94 37.03
CA ILE A 520 -6.00 11.37 36.76
C ILE A 520 -4.91 12.42 37.02
N ASP A 521 -3.88 12.01 37.75
CA ASP A 521 -2.70 12.83 38.10
C ASP A 521 -1.41 12.00 37.98
N ASP A 522 -0.26 12.55 38.40
CA ASP A 522 1.05 11.88 38.32
C ASP A 522 1.18 10.64 39.23
N LYS A 523 0.21 10.38 40.12
CA LYS A 523 0.18 9.28 41.10
C LYS A 523 -0.97 8.29 40.86
N HIS A 524 -2.03 8.71 40.18
CA HIS A 524 -3.26 7.94 39.98
C HIS A 524 -3.63 7.86 38.50
N ASP A 525 -3.51 6.67 37.90
CA ASP A 525 -3.97 6.38 36.53
C ASP A 525 -5.42 5.85 36.50
N ALA A 526 -6.00 5.73 35.31
CA ALA A 526 -7.39 5.32 35.12
C ALA A 526 -7.70 3.92 35.67
N LEU A 527 -8.70 3.81 36.56
CA LEU A 527 -9.10 2.54 37.19
C LEU A 527 -10.24 1.80 36.46
N SER A 528 -10.68 2.24 35.28
CA SER A 528 -11.68 1.54 34.48
C SER A 528 -11.25 1.44 33.03
N LEU A 529 -11.68 0.37 32.34
CA LEU A 529 -11.39 0.17 30.91
C LEU A 529 -11.82 1.37 30.05
N ALA A 530 -12.96 2.01 30.36
CA ALA A 530 -13.43 3.18 29.63
C ALA A 530 -12.58 4.43 29.86
N GLY A 531 -12.09 4.65 31.09
CA GLY A 531 -11.16 5.75 31.39
C GLY A 531 -9.77 5.50 30.79
N MET A 532 -9.31 4.25 30.84
CA MET A 532 -8.02 3.86 30.28
C MET A 532 -8.02 3.90 28.75
N ASP A 533 -9.10 3.45 28.09
CA ASP A 533 -9.29 3.65 26.64
C ASP A 533 -9.28 5.14 26.30
N ALA A 534 -9.98 5.98 27.08
CA ALA A 534 -10.04 7.43 26.86
C ALA A 534 -8.65 8.09 26.89
N ILE A 535 -7.81 7.82 27.90
CA ILE A 535 -6.46 8.37 27.98
C ILE A 535 -5.52 7.69 26.99
N SER A 536 -5.49 6.37 26.92
CA SER A 536 -4.51 5.66 26.08
C SER A 536 -4.73 5.90 24.58
N SER A 537 -5.98 6.12 24.14
CA SER A 537 -6.26 6.55 22.76
C SER A 537 -5.89 8.02 22.53
N ALA A 538 -6.12 8.90 23.50
CA ALA A 538 -5.76 10.32 23.38
C ALA A 538 -4.23 10.53 23.33
N GLU A 539 -3.47 9.85 24.22
CA GLU A 539 -2.00 9.87 24.25
C GLU A 539 -1.39 9.21 23.00
N MET A 540 -2.02 8.14 22.48
CA MET A 540 -1.63 7.54 21.21
C MET A 540 -2.12 8.31 19.99
N GLN A 541 -2.96 9.34 20.13
CA GLN A 541 -3.61 10.04 19.01
C GLN A 541 -4.37 9.07 18.06
N ASP A 542 -4.99 8.04 18.63
CA ASP A 542 -5.94 7.18 17.93
C ASP A 542 -7.30 7.92 17.87
N TYR A 543 -7.77 8.26 16.67
CA TYR A 543 -8.97 9.09 16.46
C TYR A 543 -10.10 8.31 15.75
N VAL A 544 -11.34 8.60 16.15
CA VAL A 544 -12.56 7.98 15.59
C VAL A 544 -12.76 8.42 14.13
N ALA A 545 -12.50 9.69 13.86
CA ALA A 545 -12.50 10.25 12.51
C ALA A 545 -11.52 11.43 12.43
N ILE A 546 -11.05 11.72 11.22
CA ILE A 546 -10.29 12.93 10.89
C ILE A 546 -10.87 13.60 9.66
N GLY A 547 -10.70 14.92 9.57
CA GLY A 547 -10.95 15.67 8.35
C GLY A 547 -9.70 16.44 7.96
N GLY A 548 -9.37 16.42 6.68
CA GLY A 548 -8.10 16.96 6.19
C GLY A 548 -8.08 17.14 4.68
N THR A 549 -6.95 17.59 4.18
CA THR A 549 -6.70 17.77 2.75
C THR A 549 -5.81 16.66 2.23
N ILE A 550 -6.16 16.08 1.07
CA ILE A 550 -5.26 15.17 0.34
C ILE A 550 -4.05 15.98 -0.14
N HIS A 551 -2.87 15.65 0.37
CA HIS A 551 -1.61 16.31 0.00
C HIS A 551 -0.91 15.58 -1.16
N GLU A 552 -0.79 14.26 -1.04
CA GLU A 552 -0.29 13.39 -2.11
C GLU A 552 -1.18 12.16 -2.26
N ILE A 553 -1.06 11.50 -3.42
CA ILE A 553 -1.67 10.21 -3.70
C ILE A 553 -0.63 9.28 -4.29
N HIS A 554 -0.79 7.97 -4.08
CA HIS A 554 0.09 6.94 -4.62
C HIS A 554 -0.75 5.79 -5.15
N LEU A 555 -0.33 5.23 -6.28
CA LEU A 555 -0.91 4.05 -6.92
C LEU A 555 0.00 2.85 -6.67
N GLU A 556 -0.54 1.82 -6.05
CA GLU A 556 0.11 0.53 -5.80
C GLU A 556 -0.69 -0.61 -6.45
N ALA A 557 -0.05 -1.75 -6.69
CA ALA A 557 -0.76 -2.98 -7.00
C ALA A 557 -1.19 -3.65 -5.68
N LEU A 558 -2.46 -4.04 -5.58
CA LEU A 558 -3.04 -4.62 -4.36
C LEU A 558 -2.24 -5.85 -3.90
N LEU A 559 -1.93 -6.74 -4.84
CA LEU A 559 -1.14 -7.93 -4.58
C LEU A 559 0.25 -7.57 -4.02
N THR A 560 0.98 -6.68 -4.68
CA THR A 560 2.33 -6.26 -4.24
C THR A 560 2.29 -5.70 -2.82
N ARG A 561 1.32 -4.83 -2.50
CA ARG A 561 1.17 -4.19 -1.17
C ARG A 561 1.09 -5.21 -0.03
N PHE A 562 0.37 -6.32 -0.22
CA PHE A 562 0.17 -7.33 0.81
C PHE A 562 1.19 -8.48 0.78
N VAL A 563 1.85 -8.75 -0.36
CA VAL A 563 2.97 -9.70 -0.41
C VAL A 563 4.22 -9.15 0.28
N VAL A 564 4.58 -7.87 0.07
CA VAL A 564 5.77 -7.24 0.70
C VAL A 564 5.46 -6.55 2.04
N PHE A 565 4.32 -6.90 2.65
CA PHE A 565 3.76 -6.24 3.83
C PHE A 565 4.70 -6.33 5.04
N PRO A 566 5.27 -5.22 5.55
CA PRO A 566 6.12 -5.27 6.76
C PRO A 566 5.31 -5.52 8.03
N ASP A 567 5.92 -6.15 9.05
CA ASP A 567 5.24 -6.43 10.33
C ASP A 567 4.71 -5.14 11.01
N ALA A 568 5.52 -4.07 10.99
CA ALA A 568 5.13 -2.75 11.50
C ALA A 568 3.97 -2.08 10.71
N ALA A 569 3.59 -2.62 9.54
CA ALA A 569 2.47 -2.14 8.75
C ALA A 569 1.13 -2.77 9.15
N ILE A 570 1.10 -3.68 10.14
CA ILE A 570 -0.11 -4.41 10.55
C ILE A 570 -1.30 -3.50 10.90
N ALA A 571 -1.08 -2.24 11.30
CA ALA A 571 -2.15 -1.26 11.48
C ALA A 571 -3.03 -1.02 10.21
N LEU A 572 -2.57 -1.44 9.03
CA LEU A 572 -3.35 -1.44 7.79
C LEU A 572 -4.43 -2.52 7.74
N VAL A 573 -4.33 -3.60 8.53
CA VAL A 573 -5.26 -4.73 8.53
C VAL A 573 -5.64 -5.05 9.99
N PRO A 574 -6.91 -4.91 10.39
CA PRO A 574 -7.31 -5.18 11.77
C PRO A 574 -6.93 -6.60 12.23
N LEU A 575 -6.41 -6.72 13.45
CA LEU A 575 -5.99 -7.98 14.07
C LEU A 575 -7.15 -8.97 14.15
N GLY A 576 -6.88 -10.22 13.78
CA GLY A 576 -7.91 -11.25 13.62
C GLY A 576 -8.66 -11.20 12.27
N GLY A 577 -8.27 -10.29 11.37
CA GLY A 577 -8.79 -10.18 10.00
C GLY A 577 -7.72 -10.40 8.93
N LEU A 578 -8.16 -10.34 7.67
CA LEU A 578 -7.34 -10.40 6.46
C LEU A 578 -7.77 -9.26 5.52
N PRO A 579 -6.87 -8.72 4.68
CA PRO A 579 -7.25 -7.75 3.66
C PRO A 579 -8.20 -8.41 2.66
N GLN A 580 -9.12 -7.63 2.08
CA GLN A 580 -10.10 -8.13 1.10
C GLN A 580 -9.92 -7.41 -0.23
N GLY A 581 -9.71 -8.18 -1.30
CA GLY A 581 -9.79 -7.66 -2.67
C GLY A 581 -11.22 -7.62 -3.20
N ALA A 582 -11.41 -6.98 -4.34
CA ALA A 582 -12.68 -6.99 -5.06
C ALA A 582 -12.92 -8.38 -5.68
N ALA A 583 -13.91 -9.12 -5.18
CA ALA A 583 -14.15 -10.53 -5.52
C ALA A 583 -14.31 -10.84 -7.03
N ASN A 584 -14.72 -9.85 -7.83
CA ASN A 584 -14.97 -10.00 -9.28
C ASN A 584 -13.76 -9.67 -10.17
N LEU A 585 -12.57 -9.41 -9.60
CA LEU A 585 -11.39 -8.96 -10.34
C LEU A 585 -10.17 -9.85 -10.07
N GLY A 586 -9.36 -10.13 -11.11
CA GLY A 586 -8.13 -10.91 -10.96
C GLY A 586 -7.10 -10.19 -10.06
N PRO A 587 -6.41 -10.85 -9.11
CA PRO A 587 -5.48 -10.22 -8.17
C PRO A 587 -4.38 -9.35 -8.83
N LEU A 588 -3.94 -9.73 -10.03
CA LEU A 588 -2.93 -9.01 -10.81
C LEU A 588 -3.43 -7.67 -11.39
N GLU A 589 -4.75 -7.53 -11.55
CA GLU A 589 -5.36 -6.36 -12.17
C GLU A 589 -5.72 -5.30 -11.14
N GLN A 590 -5.88 -5.68 -9.87
CA GLN A 590 -6.41 -4.83 -8.80
C GLN A 590 -5.41 -3.78 -8.32
N THR A 591 -5.88 -2.54 -8.22
CA THR A 591 -5.14 -1.40 -7.68
C THR A 591 -5.38 -1.23 -6.19
N CYS A 592 -4.40 -0.67 -5.49
CA CYS A 592 -4.53 -0.15 -4.13
C CYS A 592 -4.08 1.31 -4.13
N TRP A 593 -4.90 2.22 -3.62
CA TRP A 593 -4.58 3.64 -3.55
C TRP A 593 -4.17 4.04 -2.14
N ARG A 594 -3.09 4.82 -2.04
CA ARG A 594 -2.69 5.45 -0.78
C ARG A 594 -2.94 6.95 -0.87
N LEU A 595 -3.61 7.50 0.13
CA LEU A 595 -3.67 8.94 0.36
C LEU A 595 -2.66 9.36 1.42
N ASP A 596 -1.95 10.47 1.24
CA ASP A 596 -1.26 11.15 2.33
C ASP A 596 -2.06 12.41 2.69
N ILE A 597 -2.56 12.47 3.93
CA ILE A 597 -3.53 13.47 4.40
C ILE A 597 -2.87 14.42 5.42
N ILE A 598 -3.06 15.72 5.22
CA ILE A 598 -2.77 16.74 6.22
C ILE A 598 -4.08 17.01 6.99
N PRO A 599 -4.18 16.65 8.29
CA PRO A 599 -5.41 16.84 9.05
C PRO A 599 -5.62 18.31 9.40
N GLN A 600 -6.85 18.77 9.20
CA GLN A 600 -7.33 20.08 9.64
C GLN A 600 -8.08 19.97 10.99
N TRP A 601 -8.73 18.83 11.23
CA TRP A 601 -9.35 18.50 12.51
C TRP A 601 -9.32 16.99 12.77
N ALA A 602 -9.43 16.60 14.04
CA ALA A 602 -9.59 15.22 14.47
C ALA A 602 -10.67 15.09 15.53
N HIS A 603 -11.44 14.00 15.46
CA HIS A 603 -12.45 13.63 16.43
C HIS A 603 -11.94 12.46 17.27
N HIS A 604 -11.57 12.79 18.52
CA HIS A 604 -11.37 11.80 19.56
C HIS A 604 -12.71 11.42 20.17
N ARG A 605 -12.82 10.23 20.77
CA ARG A 605 -14.07 9.73 21.38
C ARG A 605 -14.67 10.68 22.43
N TYR A 606 -13.88 11.59 22.99
CA TYR A 606 -14.26 12.48 24.10
C TYR A 606 -13.92 13.98 23.86
N PHE A 607 -13.36 14.36 22.71
CA PHE A 607 -13.11 15.76 22.34
C PHE A 607 -12.88 15.92 20.82
N THR A 608 -12.88 17.16 20.31
CA THR A 608 -12.36 17.46 18.96
C THR A 608 -11.14 18.36 19.04
N VAL A 609 -10.17 18.13 18.15
CA VAL A 609 -8.95 18.94 18.01
C VAL A 609 -8.97 19.61 16.65
N ARG A 610 -8.51 20.86 16.56
CA ARG A 610 -8.46 21.63 15.31
C ARG A 610 -7.06 22.20 15.08
N SER A 611 -6.65 22.26 13.83
CA SER A 611 -5.43 22.96 13.42
C SER A 611 -5.58 24.45 13.71
N THR A 612 -4.53 25.08 14.26
CA THR A 612 -4.47 26.53 14.52
C THR A 612 -4.60 27.38 13.25
N ALA A 613 -4.34 26.80 12.07
CA ALA A 613 -4.55 27.44 10.77
C ALA A 613 -6.00 27.36 10.26
N SER A 614 -6.88 26.56 10.88
CA SER A 614 -8.28 26.44 10.47
C SER A 614 -9.10 27.62 11.00
N LYS A 615 -9.64 28.44 10.10
CA LYS A 615 -10.66 29.43 10.48
C LYS A 615 -11.91 28.71 10.97
N PRO A 616 -12.59 29.17 12.03
CA PRO A 616 -13.87 28.62 12.42
C PRO A 616 -14.86 28.76 11.25
N PRO A 617 -15.61 27.70 10.88
CA PRO A 617 -16.62 27.82 9.84
C PRO A 617 -17.66 28.86 10.27
N VAL A 618 -18.01 29.78 9.36
CA VAL A 618 -19.00 30.81 9.67
C VAL A 618 -20.35 30.13 9.89
N ARG A 619 -20.88 30.25 11.10
CA ARG A 619 -22.21 29.77 11.45
C ARG A 619 -23.22 30.61 10.66
N LYS A 620 -23.74 30.08 9.55
CA LYS A 620 -24.98 30.59 8.95
C LYS A 620 -26.08 30.38 9.98
N THR A 621 -26.36 31.41 10.78
CA THR A 621 -27.59 31.48 11.57
C THR A 621 -28.75 31.33 10.60
N ALA A 622 -29.70 30.46 10.96
CA ALA A 622 -30.95 30.37 10.21
C ALA A 622 -31.57 31.77 10.15
N GLN A 623 -31.96 32.22 8.97
CA GLN A 623 -32.86 33.36 8.86
C GLN A 623 -34.18 32.91 9.47
N THR A 624 -34.48 33.43 10.65
CA THR A 624 -35.86 33.49 11.13
C THR A 624 -36.62 34.33 10.11
N PHE A 625 -37.57 33.70 9.43
CA PHE A 625 -38.61 34.43 8.71
C PHE A 625 -39.54 35.02 9.77
N ASP A 626 -39.58 36.35 9.83
CA ASP A 626 -40.70 37.11 10.39
C ASP A 626 -41.83 37.19 9.34
#